data_AF-A0A822EUI8-F1
#
_entry.id   AF-A0A822EUI8-F1
#
_cell.length_a   1.000
_cell.length_b   1.000
_cell.length_c   1.000
_cell.angle_alpha   90.00
_cell.angle_beta   90.00
_cell.angle_gamma   90.00
#
_symmetry.space_group_name_H-M   'P 1'
#
loop_
_entity.id
_entity.type
_entity.pdbx_description
1 polymer ?
#
loop_
_entity_poly.entity_id
_entity_poly.type
_entity_poly.pdbx_seq_one_letter_code
_entity_poly.pdbx_strand_id
1 'polypeptide(L)'
;MSNPFLILSDSSSTSTNPYSTSSSKTVSINNDSSLSSTIYKDILEYVLLCTIDEEPSSSLIYLAELAVELPDNWNKNFIDQALFERLHMPDPSSHLLTSTTKQSTIRNDMNIITETRCLHYLAGCYQRVLRQRDHFKLVLEDIRKLFIDHTKTAISLPDLYDGQDLSKQWLELLIDGQENPVLYEYIDCINNDCLSPITDEIENLYNSVFRHMYKMIQPFDYFSTELITYIDALKYLAKWSGLV
;
A
#
# COMPACT_ATOMS: atom_id res chain seq x y z
N MET A 1 13.42 50.44 -60.06
CA MET A 1 14.78 50.52 -60.61
C MET A 1 15.16 49.15 -61.16
N SER A 2 15.37 49.13 -62.48
CA SER A 2 16.18 48.24 -63.33
C SER A 2 16.52 46.79 -62.90
N ASN A 3 15.79 45.82 -63.47
CA ASN A 3 16.21 44.84 -64.52
C ASN A 3 17.48 43.95 -64.28
N PRO A 4 17.73 42.89 -65.07
CA PRO A 4 17.07 41.58 -65.23
C PRO A 4 18.10 40.41 -65.42
N PHE A 5 17.64 39.18 -65.70
CA PHE A 5 18.37 38.08 -66.36
C PHE A 5 19.65 37.50 -65.70
N LEU A 6 19.60 36.22 -65.27
CA LEU A 6 20.25 35.10 -65.99
C LEU A 6 20.15 33.79 -65.19
N ILE A 7 19.38 32.85 -65.75
CA ILE A 7 19.53 31.41 -65.61
C ILE A 7 20.71 31.00 -66.52
N LEU A 8 21.53 30.04 -66.07
CA LEU A 8 22.38 29.08 -66.81
C LEU A 8 23.43 28.57 -65.79
N SER A 9 23.88 27.33 -65.68
CA SER A 9 23.51 25.99 -66.16
C SER A 9 24.62 25.06 -65.62
N ASP A 10 24.27 23.79 -65.40
CA ASP A 10 25.10 22.58 -65.49
C ASP A 10 26.44 22.47 -64.72
N SER A 11 26.56 21.45 -63.88
CA SER A 11 27.24 20.22 -64.27
C SER A 11 27.38 19.23 -63.12
N SER A 12 27.00 17.99 -63.41
CA SER A 12 27.28 16.77 -62.67
C SER A 12 28.77 16.40 -62.72
N SER A 13 29.33 15.88 -61.62
CA SER A 13 29.91 14.51 -61.53
C SER A 13 31.04 14.38 -60.49
N THR A 14 30.83 13.40 -59.60
CA THR A 14 31.80 12.46 -58.96
C THR A 14 33.22 12.89 -58.62
N SER A 15 33.58 12.77 -57.33
CA SER A 15 34.76 11.99 -56.93
C SER A 15 34.64 11.40 -55.51
N THR A 16 35.07 10.15 -55.44
CA THR A 16 35.22 9.21 -54.33
C THR A 16 36.22 9.67 -53.27
N ASN A 17 36.00 9.39 -51.97
CA ASN A 17 36.66 8.32 -51.17
C ASN A 17 36.47 8.52 -49.63
N PRO A 18 36.83 7.54 -48.76
CA PRO A 18 35.99 7.07 -47.66
C PRO A 18 36.63 7.29 -46.29
N TYR A 19 35.88 7.60 -45.23
CA TYR A 19 36.33 7.26 -43.87
C TYR A 19 35.15 7.07 -42.93
N SER A 20 35.24 5.95 -42.23
CA SER A 20 34.35 5.40 -41.21
C SER A 20 34.02 6.38 -40.09
N THR A 21 32.74 6.41 -39.68
CA THR A 21 32.35 6.84 -38.35
C THR A 21 31.19 5.99 -37.84
N SER A 22 31.54 5.14 -36.88
CA SER A 22 30.73 4.71 -35.73
C SER A 22 29.22 4.56 -35.94
N SER A 23 28.80 3.30 -36.06
CA SER A 23 27.46 2.84 -35.71
C SER A 23 27.16 3.17 -34.24
N SER A 24 26.51 4.30 -34.00
CA SER A 24 25.77 4.50 -32.75
C SER A 24 24.54 3.60 -32.80
N LYS A 25 24.64 2.42 -32.16
CA LYS A 25 23.48 1.66 -31.74
C LYS A 25 22.69 2.55 -30.78
N THR A 26 21.58 3.08 -31.25
CA THR A 26 20.49 3.57 -30.41
C THR A 26 20.03 2.40 -29.54
N VAL A 27 20.44 2.40 -28.28
CA VAL A 27 19.87 1.53 -27.25
C VAL A 27 18.46 2.04 -26.99
N SER A 28 17.49 1.25 -27.40
CA SER A 28 16.07 1.50 -27.22
C SER A 28 15.71 1.49 -25.74
N ILE A 29 15.15 2.61 -25.30
CA ILE A 29 14.46 2.83 -24.03
C ILE A 29 13.23 1.91 -24.02
N ASN A 30 13.31 0.75 -23.37
CA ASN A 30 12.17 -0.18 -23.18
C ASN A 30 12.23 -0.95 -21.85
N ASN A 31 13.17 -0.65 -20.95
CA ASN A 31 13.38 -1.42 -19.70
C ASN A 31 12.57 -0.89 -18.50
N ASP A 32 12.13 0.37 -18.50
CA ASP A 32 11.48 0.97 -17.31
C ASP A 32 10.02 0.54 -17.13
N SER A 33 9.28 0.29 -18.24
CA SER A 33 7.87 -0.13 -18.17
C SER A 33 7.70 -1.57 -17.69
N SER A 34 8.59 -2.47 -18.10
CA SER A 34 8.56 -3.87 -17.67
C SER A 34 8.97 -4.04 -16.21
N LEU A 35 9.98 -3.28 -15.75
CA LEU A 35 10.39 -3.26 -14.35
C LEU A 35 9.29 -2.73 -13.43
N SER A 36 8.64 -1.63 -13.83
CA SER A 36 7.50 -1.06 -13.11
C SER A 36 6.35 -2.06 -13.00
N SER A 37 6.02 -2.76 -14.09
CA SER A 37 4.98 -3.79 -14.11
C SER A 37 5.25 -4.93 -13.12
N THR A 38 6.47 -5.45 -13.09
CA THR A 38 6.88 -6.50 -12.14
C THR A 38 6.79 -6.03 -10.69
N ILE A 39 7.19 -4.78 -10.41
CA ILE A 39 7.11 -4.20 -9.06
C ILE A 39 5.67 -4.18 -8.54
N TYR A 40 4.69 -3.78 -9.36
CA TYR A 40 3.29 -3.76 -8.95
C TYR A 40 2.71 -5.16 -8.79
N LYS A 41 3.09 -6.13 -9.64
CA LYS A 41 2.72 -7.53 -9.42
C LYS A 41 3.27 -8.05 -8.09
N ASP A 42 4.52 -7.73 -7.77
CA ASP A 42 5.13 -8.10 -6.50
C ASP A 42 4.44 -7.43 -5.30
N ILE A 43 3.96 -6.20 -5.45
CA ILE A 43 3.15 -5.54 -4.42
C ILE A 43 1.84 -6.32 -4.20
N LEU A 44 1.14 -6.70 -5.27
CA LEU A 44 -0.08 -7.49 -5.17
C LEU A 44 0.16 -8.80 -4.40
N GLU A 45 1.20 -9.56 -4.75
CA GLU A 45 1.44 -10.89 -4.20
C GLU A 45 2.13 -10.88 -2.82
N TYR A 46 3.12 -10.01 -2.61
CA TYR A 46 3.93 -10.02 -1.38
C TYR A 46 3.50 -8.98 -0.34
N VAL A 47 2.79 -7.93 -0.75
CA VAL A 47 2.31 -6.89 0.17
C VAL A 47 0.82 -7.05 0.42
N LEU A 48 0.00 -7.20 -0.61
CA LEU A 48 -1.44 -7.40 -0.47
C LEU A 48 -1.82 -8.87 -0.24
N LEU A 49 -0.89 -9.81 -0.49
CA LEU A 49 -1.17 -11.25 -0.37
C LEU A 49 -2.36 -11.70 -1.24
N CYS A 50 -2.50 -11.07 -2.40
CA CYS A 50 -3.56 -11.29 -3.36
C CYS A 50 -3.00 -11.75 -4.71
N THR A 51 -3.86 -12.28 -5.57
CA THR A 51 -3.52 -12.65 -6.95
C THR A 51 -4.74 -12.54 -7.86
N ILE A 52 -4.48 -12.37 -9.15
CA ILE A 52 -5.46 -12.53 -10.24
C ILE A 52 -5.18 -13.78 -11.08
N ASP A 53 -4.14 -14.56 -10.71
CA ASP A 53 -3.80 -15.83 -11.35
C ASP A 53 -4.54 -16.97 -10.60
N GLU A 54 -5.25 -17.84 -11.34
CA GLU A 54 -5.97 -18.98 -10.75
C GLU A 54 -5.04 -20.07 -10.19
N GLU A 55 -3.78 -20.09 -10.62
CA GLU A 55 -2.77 -21.07 -10.21
C GLU A 55 -1.56 -20.35 -9.56
N PRO A 56 -1.71 -19.76 -8.37
CA PRO A 56 -0.63 -19.04 -7.73
C PRO A 56 0.46 -19.97 -7.22
N SER A 57 1.69 -19.44 -7.19
CA SER A 57 2.86 -20.16 -6.67
C SER A 57 2.83 -20.32 -5.13
N SER A 58 2.08 -19.44 -4.45
CA SER A 58 1.92 -19.35 -3.01
C SER A 58 0.44 -19.38 -2.61
N SER A 59 0.15 -19.35 -1.30
CA SER A 59 -1.23 -19.18 -0.85
C SER A 59 -1.58 -17.70 -0.85
N LEU A 60 -2.59 -17.31 -1.62
CA LEU A 60 -2.97 -15.92 -1.90
C LEU A 60 -4.49 -15.81 -2.01
N ILE A 61 -5.03 -14.61 -1.77
CA ILE A 61 -6.44 -14.31 -2.00
C ILE A 61 -6.68 -14.03 -3.48
N TYR A 62 -7.62 -14.75 -4.08
CA TYR A 62 -8.00 -14.52 -5.48
C TYR A 62 -8.99 -13.38 -5.62
N LEU A 63 -8.61 -12.37 -6.41
CA LEU A 63 -9.43 -11.21 -6.73
C LEU A 63 -10.18 -11.47 -8.04
N ALA A 64 -11.30 -12.17 -7.93
CA ALA A 64 -12.04 -12.68 -9.08
C ALA A 64 -12.62 -11.56 -9.95
N GLU A 65 -13.02 -10.43 -9.36
CA GLU A 65 -13.59 -9.31 -10.12
C GLU A 65 -12.52 -8.65 -10.99
N LEU A 66 -11.32 -8.46 -10.43
CA LEU A 66 -10.17 -7.94 -11.16
C LEU A 66 -9.57 -8.92 -12.17
N ALA A 67 -9.73 -10.23 -11.97
CA ALA A 67 -9.23 -11.23 -12.92
C ALA A 67 -9.99 -11.22 -14.26
N VAL A 68 -11.23 -10.74 -14.29
CA VAL A 68 -12.03 -10.62 -15.54
C VAL A 68 -11.49 -9.51 -16.44
N GLU A 69 -11.03 -8.41 -15.85
CA GLU A 69 -10.47 -7.25 -16.55
C GLU A 69 -8.97 -7.17 -16.31
N LEU A 70 -8.21 -8.06 -16.95
CA LEU A 70 -6.75 -8.06 -16.86
C LEU A 70 -6.21 -6.65 -17.14
N PRO A 71 -5.34 -6.11 -16.26
CA PRO A 71 -4.85 -4.76 -16.42
C PRO A 71 -3.99 -4.65 -17.68
N ASP A 72 -4.35 -3.74 -18.58
CA ASP A 72 -3.51 -3.38 -19.72
C ASP A 72 -2.14 -2.87 -19.27
N ASN A 73 -2.08 -2.24 -18.08
CA ASN A 73 -0.86 -1.76 -17.46
C ASN A 73 -0.92 -1.91 -15.93
N TRP A 74 0.02 -2.65 -15.36
CA TRP A 74 0.24 -2.73 -13.92
C TRP A 74 0.75 -1.39 -13.38
N ASN A 75 -0.06 -0.74 -12.53
CA ASN A 75 0.23 0.58 -11.99
C ASN A 75 -0.38 0.76 -10.58
N LYS A 76 -0.13 1.92 -9.96
CA LYS A 76 -0.66 2.28 -8.64
C LYS A 76 -2.19 2.19 -8.54
N ASN A 77 -2.92 2.61 -9.58
CA ASN A 77 -4.38 2.59 -9.58
C ASN A 77 -4.92 1.16 -9.57
N PHE A 78 -4.24 0.22 -10.24
CA PHE A 78 -4.59 -1.19 -10.17
C PHE A 78 -4.40 -1.74 -8.75
N ILE A 79 -3.30 -1.38 -8.07
CA ILE A 79 -3.08 -1.78 -6.67
C ILE A 79 -4.10 -1.14 -5.73
N ASP A 80 -4.49 0.10 -5.97
CA ASP A 80 -5.55 0.79 -5.24
C ASP A 80 -6.89 0.04 -5.37
N GLN A 81 -7.27 -0.33 -6.59
CA GLN A 81 -8.48 -1.12 -6.84
C GLN A 81 -8.41 -2.51 -6.21
N ALA A 82 -7.27 -3.21 -6.30
CA ALA A 82 -7.06 -4.51 -5.67
C ALA A 82 -7.15 -4.44 -4.15
N LEU A 83 -6.59 -3.38 -3.56
CA LEU A 83 -6.69 -3.12 -2.13
C LEU A 83 -8.15 -2.87 -1.74
N PHE A 84 -8.89 -2.07 -2.51
CA PHE A 84 -10.30 -1.79 -2.28
C PHE A 84 -11.15 -3.07 -2.32
N GLU A 85 -11.03 -3.89 -3.37
CA GLU A 85 -11.73 -5.18 -3.47
C GLU A 85 -11.40 -6.07 -2.26
N ARG A 86 -10.12 -6.20 -1.91
CA ARG A 86 -9.69 -7.02 -0.78
C ARG A 86 -10.22 -6.54 0.57
N LEU A 87 -10.35 -5.23 0.77
CA LEU A 87 -10.88 -4.65 2.01
C LEU A 87 -12.38 -4.88 2.19
N HIS A 88 -13.13 -4.92 1.09
CA HIS A 88 -14.58 -5.09 1.10
C HIS A 88 -15.01 -6.55 0.91
N MET A 89 -14.05 -7.47 0.84
CA MET A 89 -14.29 -8.90 0.77
C MET A 89 -14.76 -9.45 2.14
N PRO A 90 -16.03 -9.90 2.28
CA PRO A 90 -16.58 -10.28 3.59
C PRO A 90 -15.94 -11.54 4.18
N ASP A 91 -15.59 -12.51 3.32
CA ASP A 91 -14.94 -13.74 3.71
C ASP A 91 -13.72 -14.05 2.82
N PRO A 92 -12.54 -13.46 3.11
CA PRO A 92 -11.32 -13.73 2.38
C PRO A 92 -10.94 -15.21 2.34
N SER A 93 -11.30 -15.99 3.36
CA SER A 93 -10.95 -17.42 3.42
C SER A 93 -11.61 -18.21 2.29
N SER A 94 -12.82 -17.79 1.87
CA SER A 94 -13.54 -18.43 0.75
C SER A 94 -12.89 -18.18 -0.61
N HIS A 95 -12.02 -17.17 -0.71
CA HIS A 95 -11.27 -16.80 -1.91
C HIS A 95 -9.80 -17.25 -1.86
N LEU A 96 -9.40 -17.98 -0.81
CA LEU A 96 -8.03 -18.43 -0.64
C LEU A 96 -7.69 -19.52 -1.68
N LEU A 97 -6.72 -19.23 -2.54
CA LEU A 97 -6.06 -20.24 -3.35
C LEU A 97 -4.86 -20.78 -2.60
N THR A 98 -4.67 -22.09 -2.65
CA THR A 98 -3.51 -22.75 -2.04
C THR A 98 -2.62 -23.34 -3.12
N SER A 99 -1.31 -23.15 -2.98
CA SER A 99 -0.34 -23.72 -3.90
C SER A 99 -0.47 -25.24 -3.93
N THR A 100 -0.55 -25.80 -5.14
CA THR A 100 -0.53 -27.25 -5.39
C THR A 100 0.87 -27.84 -5.19
N THR A 101 1.91 -27.01 -5.09
CA THR A 101 3.29 -27.43 -4.95
C THR A 101 3.65 -27.52 -3.46
N LYS A 102 4.16 -28.68 -3.02
CA LYS A 102 4.48 -29.02 -1.61
C LYS A 102 5.55 -28.13 -0.92
N GLN A 103 5.94 -27.02 -1.54
CA GLN A 103 6.98 -26.08 -1.08
C GLN A 103 6.39 -24.82 -0.44
N SER A 104 5.20 -24.85 0.20
CA SER A 104 4.66 -23.65 0.83
C SER A 104 5.37 -23.37 2.17
N THR A 105 6.39 -22.50 2.16
CA THR A 105 6.99 -21.91 3.37
C THR A 105 6.04 -20.99 4.14
N ILE A 106 4.87 -20.66 3.56
CA ILE A 106 3.89 -19.66 4.04
C ILE A 106 2.81 -20.27 4.97
N ARG A 107 2.98 -21.51 5.44
CA ARG A 107 1.97 -22.16 6.31
C ARG A 107 1.70 -21.41 7.62
N ASN A 108 2.60 -20.51 8.04
CA ASN A 108 2.45 -19.70 9.25
C ASN A 108 1.69 -18.37 9.06
N ASP A 109 1.33 -18.00 7.83
CA ASP A 109 0.74 -16.68 7.54
C ASP A 109 -0.75 -16.74 7.16
N MET A 110 -1.42 -17.88 7.30
CA MET A 110 -2.83 -18.02 6.89
C MET A 110 -3.74 -17.00 7.58
N ASN A 111 -3.56 -16.77 8.89
CA ASN A 111 -4.32 -15.74 9.61
C ASN A 111 -4.08 -14.32 9.06
N ILE A 112 -2.88 -14.06 8.52
CA ILE A 112 -2.52 -12.77 7.94
C ILE A 112 -3.15 -12.63 6.54
N ILE A 113 -3.10 -13.70 5.74
CA ILE A 113 -3.69 -13.75 4.40
C ILE A 113 -5.20 -13.56 4.47
N THR A 114 -5.86 -14.22 5.44
CA THR A 114 -7.31 -14.18 5.62
C THR A 114 -7.78 -13.14 6.64
N GLU A 115 -6.94 -12.15 7.00
CA GLU A 115 -7.31 -11.11 7.95
C GLU A 115 -8.56 -10.35 7.46
N THR A 116 -9.57 -10.25 8.32
CA THR A 116 -10.86 -9.61 8.02
C THR A 116 -10.96 -8.22 8.64
N ARG A 117 -10.09 -7.89 9.59
CA ARG A 117 -10.05 -6.59 10.27
C ARG A 117 -9.32 -5.58 9.39
N CYS A 118 -10.05 -4.60 8.85
CA CYS A 118 -9.53 -3.71 7.82
C CYS A 118 -8.27 -2.92 8.24
N LEU A 119 -8.24 -2.37 9.46
CA LEU A 119 -7.10 -1.57 9.94
C LEU A 119 -5.87 -2.44 10.21
N HIS A 120 -6.07 -3.67 10.70
CA HIS A 120 -4.98 -4.63 10.90
C HIS A 120 -4.38 -5.09 9.58
N TYR A 121 -5.24 -5.37 8.59
CA TYR A 121 -4.80 -5.75 7.27
C TYR A 121 -3.97 -4.62 6.61
N LEU A 122 -4.45 -3.37 6.67
CA LEU A 122 -3.74 -2.20 6.15
C LEU A 122 -2.40 -1.96 6.86
N ALA A 123 -2.37 -2.04 8.19
CA ALA A 123 -1.14 -1.94 8.96
C ALA A 123 -0.15 -3.07 8.59
N GLY A 124 -0.64 -4.29 8.38
CA GLY A 124 0.14 -5.42 7.91
C GLY A 124 0.73 -5.20 6.51
N CYS A 125 -0.03 -4.63 5.57
CA CYS A 125 0.45 -4.23 4.25
C CYS A 125 1.57 -3.19 4.38
N TYR A 126 1.37 -2.16 5.20
CA TYR A 126 2.37 -1.13 5.46
C TYR A 126 3.68 -1.70 6.02
N GLN A 127 3.59 -2.66 6.95
CA GLN A 127 4.77 -3.35 7.46
C GLN A 127 5.46 -4.20 6.39
N ARG A 128 4.72 -4.95 5.57
CA ARG A 128 5.27 -5.81 4.52
C ARG A 128 6.00 -5.00 3.45
N VAL A 129 5.48 -3.84 3.04
CA VAL A 129 6.18 -2.99 2.06
C VAL A 129 7.48 -2.43 2.63
N LEU A 130 7.49 -2.03 3.91
CA LEU A 130 8.69 -1.50 4.56
C LEU A 130 9.77 -2.56 4.80
N ARG A 131 9.38 -3.81 5.09
CA ARG A 131 10.32 -4.94 5.18
C ARG A 131 11.09 -5.17 3.88
N GLN A 132 10.53 -4.75 2.75
CA GLN A 132 11.09 -4.89 1.41
C GLN A 132 11.40 -3.52 0.77
N ARG A 133 11.69 -2.50 1.58
CA ARG A 133 11.90 -1.11 1.12
C ARG A 133 12.89 -0.96 -0.04
N ASP A 134 13.93 -1.79 -0.09
CA ASP A 134 14.96 -1.71 -1.13
C ASP A 134 14.43 -2.25 -2.47
N HIS A 135 13.58 -3.28 -2.42
CA HIS A 135 12.89 -3.84 -3.60
C HIS A 135 11.86 -2.85 -4.16
N PHE A 136 11.10 -2.20 -3.26
CA PHE A 136 10.03 -1.27 -3.64
C PHE A 136 10.48 0.19 -3.73
N LYS A 137 11.77 0.49 -3.70
CA LYS A 137 12.32 1.84 -3.52
C LYS A 137 11.73 2.90 -4.47
N LEU A 138 11.42 2.53 -5.71
CA LEU A 138 10.92 3.45 -6.74
C LEU A 138 9.46 3.88 -6.50
N VAL A 139 8.66 3.07 -5.80
CA VAL A 139 7.23 3.29 -5.57
C VAL A 139 6.86 3.30 -4.09
N LEU A 140 7.85 3.18 -3.20
CA LEU A 140 7.66 2.94 -1.78
C LEU A 140 6.77 4.00 -1.13
N GLU A 141 7.08 5.28 -1.34
CA GLU A 141 6.31 6.38 -0.74
C GLU A 141 4.89 6.46 -1.28
N ASP A 142 4.70 6.17 -2.57
CA ASP A 142 3.38 6.13 -3.19
C ASP A 142 2.49 5.02 -2.62
N ILE A 143 3.07 3.84 -2.39
CA ILE A 143 2.37 2.67 -1.84
C ILE A 143 2.16 2.81 -0.33
N ARG A 144 3.11 3.39 0.41
CA ARG A 144 2.91 3.75 1.82
C ARG A 144 1.74 4.71 1.98
N LYS A 145 1.73 5.77 1.16
CA LYS A 145 0.65 6.75 1.14
C LYS A 145 -0.69 6.10 0.81
N LEU A 146 -0.73 5.12 -0.08
CA LEU A 146 -1.94 4.37 -0.41
C LEU A 146 -2.56 3.71 0.85
N PHE A 147 -1.78 3.00 1.67
CA PHE A 147 -2.30 2.36 2.89
C PHE A 147 -2.76 3.37 3.95
N ILE A 148 -2.04 4.49 4.07
CA ILE A 148 -2.42 5.61 4.93
C ILE A 148 -3.77 6.18 4.46
N ASP A 149 -3.90 6.51 3.18
CA ASP A 149 -5.13 7.10 2.61
C ASP A 149 -6.34 6.16 2.75
N HIS A 150 -6.16 4.84 2.56
CA HIS A 150 -7.23 3.86 2.82
C HIS A 150 -7.64 3.77 4.29
N THR A 151 -6.68 3.89 5.22
CA THR A 151 -7.00 3.93 6.65
C THR A 151 -7.76 5.20 7.01
N LYS A 152 -7.36 6.34 6.45
CA LYS A 152 -8.07 7.61 6.61
C LYS A 152 -9.49 7.50 6.10
N THR A 153 -9.68 6.93 4.91
CA THR A 153 -11.01 6.64 4.35
C THR A 153 -11.83 5.76 5.28
N ALA A 154 -11.26 4.69 5.84
CA ALA A 154 -11.96 3.82 6.77
C ALA A 154 -12.44 4.57 8.03
N ILE A 155 -11.59 5.45 8.58
CA ILE A 155 -11.94 6.22 9.76
C ILE A 155 -12.95 7.34 9.45
N SER A 156 -12.79 8.04 8.32
CA SER A 156 -13.66 9.15 7.91
C SER A 156 -15.00 8.69 7.34
N LEU A 157 -15.10 7.46 6.83
CA LEU A 157 -16.32 6.89 6.27
C LEU A 157 -16.60 5.52 6.90
N PRO A 158 -16.88 5.45 8.22
CA PRO A 158 -17.06 4.19 8.93
C PRO A 158 -18.22 3.35 8.38
N ASP A 159 -19.26 3.99 7.85
CA ASP A 159 -20.42 3.33 7.24
C ASP A 159 -20.06 2.46 6.02
N LEU A 160 -18.94 2.76 5.34
CA LEU A 160 -18.43 1.94 4.23
C LEU A 160 -17.85 0.59 4.73
N TYR A 161 -17.49 0.52 6.01
CA TYR A 161 -16.87 -0.62 6.66
C TYR A 161 -17.81 -1.23 7.71
N ASP A 162 -19.10 -1.34 7.38
CA ASP A 162 -20.11 -1.86 8.29
C ASP A 162 -19.73 -3.23 8.88
N GLY A 163 -20.04 -3.44 10.16
CA GLY A 163 -19.63 -4.61 10.93
C GLY A 163 -18.19 -4.60 11.46
N GLN A 164 -17.36 -3.61 11.10
CA GLN A 164 -16.00 -3.46 11.65
C GLN A 164 -16.00 -2.58 12.92
N ASP A 165 -15.38 -3.05 14.00
CA ASP A 165 -15.09 -2.22 15.18
C ASP A 165 -13.76 -1.48 15.00
N LEU A 166 -13.79 -0.39 14.23
CA LEU A 166 -12.60 0.41 13.91
C LEU A 166 -11.92 0.97 15.16
N SER A 167 -12.70 1.36 16.17
CA SER A 167 -12.17 1.91 17.41
C SER A 167 -11.39 0.88 18.23
N LYS A 168 -11.91 -0.34 18.33
CA LYS A 168 -11.19 -1.44 18.97
C LYS A 168 -9.95 -1.81 18.17
N GLN A 169 -10.06 -1.89 16.84
CA GLN A 169 -8.90 -2.20 16.00
C GLN A 169 -7.79 -1.14 16.12
N TRP A 170 -8.15 0.13 16.16
CA TRP A 170 -7.20 1.22 16.36
C TRP A 170 -6.50 1.14 17.72
N LEU A 171 -7.24 0.82 18.78
CA LEU A 171 -6.68 0.59 20.11
C LEU A 171 -5.72 -0.61 20.14
N GLU A 172 -6.07 -1.72 19.47
CA GLU A 172 -5.19 -2.89 19.33
C GLU A 172 -3.88 -2.49 18.63
N LEU A 173 -3.94 -1.74 17.54
CA LEU A 173 -2.74 -1.23 16.85
C LEU A 173 -1.88 -0.30 17.73
N LEU A 174 -2.51 0.55 18.56
CA LEU A 174 -1.80 1.41 19.52
C LEU A 174 -1.07 0.58 20.59
N ILE A 175 -1.67 -0.51 21.05
CA ILE A 175 -1.06 -1.41 22.03
C ILE A 175 0.08 -2.18 21.37
N ASP A 176 -0.15 -2.78 20.20
CA ASP A 176 0.85 -3.54 19.46
C ASP A 176 2.05 -2.67 19.04
N GLY A 177 1.83 -1.38 18.81
CA GLY A 177 2.88 -0.40 18.50
C GLY A 177 3.90 -0.20 19.60
N GLN A 178 3.59 -0.54 20.87
CA GLN A 178 4.53 -0.46 21.98
C GLN A 178 5.76 -1.35 21.77
N GLU A 179 5.57 -2.50 21.13
CA GLU A 179 6.63 -3.45 20.80
C GLU A 179 7.04 -3.37 19.32
N ASN A 180 6.36 -2.55 18.52
CA ASN A 180 6.52 -2.49 17.08
C ASN A 180 6.64 -1.03 16.58
N PRO A 181 7.87 -0.50 16.46
CA PRO A 181 8.10 0.88 16.03
C PRO A 181 7.53 1.21 14.64
N VAL A 182 7.39 0.22 13.76
CA VAL A 182 6.81 0.42 12.43
C VAL A 182 5.30 0.71 12.51
N LEU A 183 4.60 0.12 13.49
CA LEU A 183 3.20 0.46 13.74
C LEU A 183 3.05 1.87 14.33
N TYR A 184 3.94 2.29 15.22
CA TYR A 184 3.94 3.69 15.68
C TYR A 184 4.28 4.68 14.57
N GLU A 185 5.23 4.35 13.68
CA GLU A 185 5.46 5.18 12.48
C GLU A 185 4.18 5.28 11.63
N TYR A 186 3.47 4.17 11.43
CA TYR A 186 2.22 4.13 10.68
C TYR A 186 1.13 5.01 11.31
N ILE A 187 0.93 4.87 12.62
CA ILE A 187 -0.04 5.66 13.40
C ILE A 187 0.34 7.13 13.40
N ASP A 188 1.63 7.46 13.54
CA ASP A 188 2.13 8.83 13.48
C ASP A 188 1.84 9.47 12.12
N CYS A 189 2.04 8.74 11.01
CA CYS A 189 1.69 9.23 9.68
C CYS A 189 0.20 9.55 9.55
N ILE A 190 -0.69 8.68 10.05
CA ILE A 190 -2.14 8.90 9.99
C ILE A 190 -2.56 10.07 10.86
N ASN A 191 -2.01 10.17 12.08
CA ASN A 191 -2.35 11.24 13.02
C ASN A 191 -1.87 12.62 12.55
N ASN A 192 -0.67 12.71 11.96
CA ASN A 192 -0.18 13.94 11.34
C ASN A 192 -1.16 14.46 10.27
N ASP A 193 -1.76 13.53 9.51
CA ASP A 193 -2.66 13.84 8.42
C ASP A 193 -4.10 14.15 8.87
N CYS A 194 -4.55 13.62 10.01
CA CYS A 194 -5.97 13.64 10.40
C CYS A 194 -6.29 14.51 11.62
N LEU A 195 -5.31 14.85 12.45
CA LEU A 195 -5.55 15.62 13.68
C LEU A 195 -5.43 17.13 13.47
N SER A 196 -5.16 17.59 12.24
CA SER A 196 -5.05 19.01 11.91
C SER A 196 -5.45 19.30 10.45
N PRO A 197 -6.74 19.65 10.18
CA PRO A 197 -7.82 19.82 11.13
C PRO A 197 -8.43 18.47 11.56
N ILE A 198 -8.86 18.39 12.83
CA ILE A 198 -9.63 17.25 13.32
C ILE A 198 -11.05 17.30 12.77
N THR A 199 -11.58 16.17 12.30
CA THR A 199 -12.97 16.01 11.89
C THR A 199 -13.79 15.32 12.97
N ASP A 200 -15.12 15.44 12.90
CA ASP A 200 -16.04 14.81 13.86
C ASP A 200 -15.84 13.28 13.91
N GLU A 201 -15.56 12.64 12.78
CA GLU A 201 -15.32 11.19 12.69
C GLU A 201 -14.04 10.78 13.42
N ILE A 202 -12.97 11.58 13.29
CA ILE A 202 -11.71 11.36 14.00
C ILE A 202 -11.91 11.56 15.51
N GLU A 203 -12.62 12.61 15.91
CA GLU A 203 -12.95 12.84 17.31
C GLU A 203 -13.78 11.68 17.89
N ASN A 204 -14.78 11.20 17.14
CA ASN A 204 -15.61 10.06 17.51
C ASN A 204 -14.80 8.76 17.63
N LEU A 205 -13.85 8.51 16.73
CA LEU A 205 -12.93 7.37 16.82
C LEU A 205 -12.17 7.41 18.15
N TYR A 206 -11.50 8.51 18.45
CA TYR A 206 -10.69 8.64 19.66
C TYR A 206 -11.53 8.62 20.95
N ASN A 207 -12.70 9.26 20.94
CA ASN A 207 -13.65 9.14 22.04
C ASN A 207 -14.06 7.68 22.28
N SER A 208 -14.29 6.90 21.23
CA SER A 208 -14.59 5.47 21.35
C SER A 208 -13.38 4.68 21.87
N VAL A 209 -12.17 4.98 21.41
CA VAL A 209 -10.91 4.39 21.91
C VAL A 209 -10.77 4.63 23.41
N PHE A 210 -10.91 5.87 23.87
CA PHE A 210 -10.80 6.20 25.29
C PHE A 210 -11.90 5.51 26.13
N ARG A 211 -13.12 5.41 25.61
CA ARG A 211 -14.20 4.64 26.28
C ARG A 211 -13.87 3.15 26.36
N HIS A 212 -13.28 2.56 25.32
CA HIS A 212 -12.83 1.16 25.34
C HIS A 212 -11.73 0.96 26.37
N MET A 213 -10.70 1.82 26.38
CA MET A 213 -9.64 1.79 27.38
C MET A 213 -10.22 1.88 28.79
N TYR A 214 -11.12 2.84 29.05
CA TYR A 214 -11.77 2.99 30.36
C TYR A 214 -12.51 1.73 30.81
N LYS A 215 -13.28 1.09 29.92
CA LYS A 215 -13.98 -0.17 30.23
C LYS A 215 -13.01 -1.31 30.53
N MET A 216 -11.91 -1.40 29.78
CA MET A 216 -10.90 -2.45 29.97
C MET A 216 -10.11 -2.31 31.26
N ILE A 217 -9.84 -1.08 31.71
CA ILE A 217 -9.09 -0.82 32.95
C ILE A 217 -9.96 -0.77 34.21
N GLN A 218 -11.28 -0.57 34.08
CA GLN A 218 -12.21 -0.52 35.21
C GLN A 218 -12.06 -1.70 36.21
N PRO A 219 -11.89 -2.96 35.78
CA PRO A 219 -11.75 -4.08 36.71
C PRO A 219 -10.35 -4.21 37.33
N PHE A 220 -9.35 -3.45 36.86
CA PHE A 220 -7.98 -3.59 37.34
C PHE A 220 -7.76 -2.87 38.67
N ASP A 221 -6.97 -3.49 39.54
CA ASP A 221 -6.40 -2.80 40.68
C ASP A 221 -5.19 -1.94 40.26
N TYR A 222 -4.72 -1.07 41.17
CA TYR A 222 -3.59 -0.18 40.90
C TYR A 222 -2.25 -0.91 40.71
N PHE A 223 -2.17 -2.21 40.97
CA PHE A 223 -0.95 -3.01 40.87
C PHE A 223 -0.93 -3.90 39.61
N SER A 224 -2.01 -3.91 38.83
CA SER A 224 -2.10 -4.66 37.57
C SER A 224 -1.04 -4.19 36.59
N THR A 225 -0.27 -5.15 36.09
CA THR A 225 0.72 -4.91 35.03
C THR A 225 0.06 -4.56 33.70
N GLU A 226 -1.17 -5.03 33.46
CA GLU A 226 -1.98 -4.72 32.28
C GLU A 226 -2.34 -3.23 32.23
N LEU A 227 -2.49 -2.58 33.38
CA LEU A 227 -2.71 -1.13 33.45
C LEU A 227 -1.55 -0.35 32.82
N ILE A 228 -0.31 -0.87 32.90
CA ILE A 228 0.89 -0.22 32.32
C ILE A 228 0.74 -0.10 30.80
N THR A 229 0.26 -1.15 30.13
CA THR A 229 0.00 -1.16 28.69
C THR A 229 -0.95 -0.02 28.29
N TYR A 230 -2.05 0.18 29.01
CA TYR A 230 -2.99 1.26 28.70
C TYR A 230 -2.43 2.65 29.04
N ILE A 231 -1.65 2.77 30.13
CA ILE A 231 -0.95 4.02 30.47
C ILE A 231 0.04 4.41 29.37
N ASP A 232 0.81 3.46 28.84
CA ASP A 232 1.80 3.74 27.82
C ASP A 232 1.15 4.09 26.47
N ALA A 233 0.00 3.49 26.14
CA ALA A 233 -0.83 3.93 25.02
C ALA A 233 -1.33 5.38 25.21
N LEU A 234 -1.82 5.75 26.40
CA LEU A 234 -2.24 7.14 26.70
C LEU A 234 -1.06 8.12 26.59
N LYS A 235 0.12 7.77 27.15
CA LYS A 235 1.33 8.59 27.04
C LYS A 235 1.74 8.79 25.58
N TYR A 236 1.62 7.75 24.76
CA TYR A 236 1.90 7.86 23.33
C TYR A 236 0.92 8.82 22.64
N LEU A 237 -0.37 8.71 22.93
CA LEU A 237 -1.40 9.61 22.37
C LEU A 237 -1.25 11.07 22.84
N ALA A 238 -0.76 11.29 24.05
CA ALA A 238 -0.54 12.63 24.61
C ALA A 238 0.46 13.50 23.82
N LYS A 239 1.20 12.92 22.86
CA LYS A 239 2.03 13.67 21.89
C LYS A 239 1.20 14.56 20.96
N TRP A 240 -0.07 14.20 20.73
CA TRP A 240 -0.95 14.86 19.79
C TRP A 240 -1.83 15.87 20.52
N SER A 241 -1.46 17.14 20.45
CA SER A 241 -2.21 18.22 21.12
C SER A 241 -3.66 18.36 20.64
N GLY A 242 -3.98 17.89 19.43
CA GLY A 242 -5.36 17.89 18.91
C GLY A 242 -6.30 16.89 19.59
N LEU A 243 -5.78 15.98 20.42
CA LEU A 243 -6.56 15.03 21.21
C LEU A 243 -6.76 15.47 22.67
N VAL A 244 -6.16 16.60 23.08
CA VAL A 244 -6.14 17.12 24.46
C VAL A 244 -6.94 18.41 24.56
#